data_AF-A0A8J6UE81-F1
#
_entry.id   AF-A0A8J6UE81-F1
#
_cell.length_a   1.000
_cell.length_b   1.000
_cell.length_c   1.000
_cell.angle_alpha   90.00
_cell.angle_beta   90.00
_cell.angle_gamma   90.00
#
_symmetry.space_group_name_H-M   'P 1'
#
loop_
_entity.id
_entity.type
_entity.pdbx_description
1 polymer ?
#
loop_
_entity_poly.entity_id
_entity_poly.type
_entity_poly.pdbx_seq_one_letter_code
_entity_poly.pdbx_strand_id
1 'polypeptide(L)'
;MPLIVKRKKHLLTRVPLLTFLIIFIGLAPVIIGMIGASFTEYTTGEPCHEGNCGWMVLPWLGMFTIPLGFLLFVVFFIIVVIDSVPLFSNK
;
A
#
# COMPACT_ATOMS: atom_id res chain seq x y z
N MET A 1 23.72 -7.91 -7.88
CA MET A 1 22.98 -9.13 -7.47
C MET A 1 21.50 -8.81 -7.48
N PRO A 2 20.64 -9.66 -8.05
CA PRO A 2 19.20 -9.43 -8.03
C PRO A 2 18.65 -9.50 -6.59
N LEU A 3 17.95 -8.45 -6.18
CA LEU A 3 17.45 -8.26 -4.80
C LEU A 3 16.12 -8.99 -4.57
N ILE A 4 15.14 -8.75 -5.44
CA ILE A 4 13.75 -9.21 -5.31
C ILE A 4 13.46 -10.32 -6.34
N VAL A 5 13.83 -10.09 -7.60
CA VAL A 5 13.49 -10.98 -8.72
C VAL A 5 14.72 -11.80 -9.13
N LYS A 6 14.87 -12.99 -8.52
CA LYS A 6 15.98 -13.91 -8.82
C LYS A 6 15.65 -14.93 -9.92
N ARG A 7 14.36 -15.21 -10.15
CA ARG A 7 13.84 -16.22 -11.09
C ARG A 7 12.57 -15.71 -11.75
N LYS A 8 12.25 -16.16 -12.97
CA LYS A 8 11.04 -15.75 -13.71
C LYS A 8 9.74 -15.95 -12.91
N LYS A 9 9.64 -17.03 -12.12
CA LYS A 9 8.48 -17.27 -11.23
C LYS A 9 8.28 -16.16 -10.18
N HIS A 10 9.33 -15.47 -9.75
CA HIS A 10 9.22 -14.39 -8.75
C HIS A 10 8.52 -13.14 -9.31
N LEU A 11 8.53 -12.94 -10.65
CA LEU A 11 7.74 -11.89 -11.28
C LEU A 11 6.24 -12.11 -11.07
N LEU A 12 5.80 -13.36 -11.12
CA LEU A 12 4.38 -13.70 -10.99
C LEU A 12 3.92 -13.84 -9.53
N THR A 13 4.83 -14.12 -8.59
CA THR A 13 4.44 -14.34 -7.19
C THR A 13 4.77 -13.15 -6.29
N ARG A 14 6.00 -12.62 -6.37
CA ARG A 14 6.48 -11.59 -5.44
C ARG A 14 6.09 -10.19 -5.87
N VAL A 15 6.10 -9.90 -7.17
CA VAL A 15 5.76 -8.57 -7.67
C VAL A 15 4.32 -8.18 -7.36
N PRO A 16 3.29 -8.99 -7.70
CA PRO A 16 1.91 -8.61 -7.35
C PRO A 16 1.69 -8.56 -5.84
N LEU A 17 2.29 -9.49 -5.08
CA LEU A 17 2.16 -9.52 -3.62
C LEU A 17 2.77 -8.28 -2.94
N LEU A 18 3.98 -7.88 -3.35
CA LEU A 18 4.64 -6.68 -2.82
C LEU A 18 3.96 -5.40 -3.29
N THR A 19 3.46 -5.37 -4.53
CA THR A 19 2.66 -4.24 -5.03
C THR A 19 1.39 -4.06 -4.19
N PHE A 20 0.66 -5.15 -3.96
CA PHE A 20 -0.52 -5.13 -3.10
C PHE A 20 -0.18 -4.65 -1.68
N LEU A 21 0.91 -5.15 -1.10
CA LEU A 21 1.35 -4.76 0.23
C LEU A 21 1.68 -3.26 0.32
N ILE A 22 2.38 -2.70 -0.67
CA ILE A 22 2.73 -1.27 -0.72
C ILE A 22 1.46 -0.41 -0.78
N ILE A 23 0.50 -0.78 -1.64
CA ILE A 23 -0.79 -0.08 -1.76
C ILE A 23 -1.56 -0.15 -0.44
N PHE A 24 -1.63 -1.34 0.15
CA PHE A 24 -2.35 -1.56 1.40
C PHE A 24 -1.76 -0.72 2.54
N ILE A 25 -0.43 -0.67 2.67
CA ILE A 25 0.24 0.14 3.68
C ILE A 25 0.03 1.64 3.43
N GLY A 26 0.15 2.10 2.18
CA GLY A 26 -0.04 3.51 1.82
C GLY A 26 -1.46 4.01 2.13
N LEU A 27 -2.46 3.15 1.93
CA LEU A 27 -3.87 3.44 2.18
C LEU A 27 -4.36 3.03 3.58
N ALA A 28 -3.51 2.41 4.41
CA ALA A 28 -3.91 1.85 5.70
C ALA A 28 -4.61 2.87 6.62
N PRO A 29 -4.16 4.14 6.76
CA PRO A 29 -4.85 5.10 7.63
C PRO A 29 -6.26 5.44 7.15
N VAL A 30 -6.46 5.50 5.83
CA VAL A 30 -7.78 5.73 5.23
C VAL A 30 -8.68 4.52 5.46
N ILE A 31 -8.19 3.32 5.15
CA ILE A 31 -8.96 2.08 5.31
C ILE A 31 -9.38 1.88 6.78
N ILE A 32 -8.43 1.99 7.71
CA ILE A 32 -8.69 1.81 9.14
C ILE A 32 -9.61 2.92 9.67
N GLY A 33 -9.38 4.17 9.28
CA GLY A 33 -10.21 5.31 9.68
C GLY A 33 -11.67 5.16 9.24
N MET A 34 -11.89 4.79 7.98
CA MET A 34 -13.23 4.58 7.43
C MET A 34 -13.94 3.38 8.08
N ILE A 35 -13.25 2.25 8.26
CA ILE A 35 -13.83 1.06 8.91
C ILE A 35 -14.21 1.37 10.37
N GLY A 36 -13.31 2.03 11.11
CA GLY A 36 -13.56 2.39 12.50
C GLY A 36 -14.70 3.41 12.65
N ALA A 37 -14.79 4.36 11.73
CA ALA A 37 -15.88 5.33 11.72
C ALA A 37 -17.24 4.66 11.49
N SER A 38 -17.35 3.84 10.45
CA SER A 38 -18.57 3.08 10.14
C SER A 38 -18.98 2.14 11.28
N PHE A 39 -18.02 1.48 11.92
CA PHE A 39 -18.30 0.61 13.06
C PHE A 39 -18.82 1.39 14.27
N THR A 40 -18.27 2.58 14.53
CA THR A 40 -18.72 3.45 15.64
C THR A 40 -20.13 3.95 15.40
N GLU A 41 -20.43 4.40 14.18
CA GLU A 41 -21.79 4.83 13.80
C GLU A 41 -22.80 3.68 13.91
N TYR A 42 -22.43 2.48 13.44
CA TYR A 42 -23.28 1.30 13.54
C TYR A 42 -23.59 0.89 15.00
N THR A 43 -22.64 1.06 15.91
CA THR A 43 -22.77 0.62 17.31
C THR A 43 -23.40 1.67 18.23
N THR A 44 -23.17 2.96 17.95
CA THR A 44 -23.66 4.07 18.81
C THR A 44 -24.91 4.73 18.27
N GLY A 45 -25.18 4.63 16.96
CA GLY A 45 -26.25 5.37 16.28
C GLY A 45 -25.92 6.86 16.07
N GLU A 46 -24.75 7.32 16.50
CA GLU A 46 -24.31 8.71 16.34
C GLU A 46 -23.45 8.85 15.06
N PRO A 47 -23.64 9.91 14.27
CA PRO A 47 -22.88 10.11 13.03
C PRO A 47 -21.39 10.32 13.33
N CYS A 48 -20.51 9.62 12.60
CA CYS A 48 -19.06 9.69 12.76
C CYS A 48 -18.40 10.10 11.44
N HIS A 49 -18.35 11.41 11.19
CA HIS A 49 -17.90 12.02 9.94
C HIS A 49 -16.98 13.23 10.18
N GLU A 50 -16.12 13.52 9.19
CA GLU A 50 -15.37 14.78 9.07
C GLU A 50 -14.55 15.24 10.30
N GLY A 51 -14.22 14.32 11.21
CA GLY A 51 -13.40 14.60 12.40
C GLY A 51 -14.20 14.80 13.70
N ASN A 52 -15.51 14.62 13.70
CA ASN A 52 -16.32 14.61 14.93
C ASN A 52 -16.08 13.38 15.82
N CYS A 53 -15.27 12.42 15.35
CA CYS A 53 -14.89 11.21 16.04
C CYS A 53 -13.41 10.88 15.77
N GLY A 54 -12.77 10.20 16.74
CA GLY A 54 -11.33 9.91 16.70
C GLY A 54 -10.88 9.11 15.47
N TRP A 55 -11.76 8.27 14.91
CA TRP A 55 -11.46 7.48 13.71
C TRP A 55 -11.26 8.32 12.46
N MET A 56 -12.00 9.43 12.33
CA MET A 56 -11.92 10.32 11.16
C MET A 56 -10.67 11.22 11.16
N VAL A 57 -9.81 11.11 12.19
CA VAL A 57 -8.48 11.72 12.20
C VAL A 57 -7.47 10.88 11.40
N LEU A 58 -7.65 9.55 11.32
CA LEU A 58 -6.70 8.66 10.64
C LEU A 58 -6.57 8.93 9.13
N PRO A 59 -7.65 9.19 8.37
CA PRO A 59 -7.52 9.51 6.94
C PRO A 59 -6.64 10.73 6.65
N TRP A 60 -6.48 11.66 7.59
CA TRP A 60 -5.58 12.82 7.44
C TRP A 60 -4.11 12.41 7.37
N LEU A 61 -3.73 11.33 8.06
CA LEU A 61 -2.38 10.75 7.91
C LEU A 61 -2.13 10.25 6.48
N GLY A 62 -3.19 10.00 5.70
CA GLY A 62 -3.14 9.71 4.27
C GLY A 62 -2.39 10.77 3.46
N MET A 63 -2.40 12.03 3.88
CA MET A 63 -1.62 13.10 3.24
C MET A 63 -0.11 12.82 3.27
N PHE A 64 0.36 12.02 4.22
CA PHE A 64 1.77 11.62 4.34
C PHE A 64 2.00 10.18 3.88
N THR A 65 1.13 9.24 4.26
CA THR A 65 1.32 7.82 3.94
C THR A 65 1.11 7.51 2.46
N ILE A 66 0.24 8.25 1.76
CA ILE A 66 0.02 8.04 0.31
C ILE A 66 1.26 8.48 -0.49
N PRO A 67 1.82 9.70 -0.32
CA PRO A 67 3.07 10.06 -0.97
C PRO A 67 4.23 9.12 -0.62
N LEU A 68 4.34 8.69 0.64
CA LEU A 68 5.37 7.74 1.06
C LEU A 68 5.18 6.37 0.41
N GLY A 69 3.93 5.87 0.34
CA GLY A 69 3.60 4.63 -0.35
C GLY A 69 3.90 4.71 -1.85
N PHE A 70 3.62 5.84 -2.48
CA PHE A 70 3.99 6.09 -3.88
C PHE A 70 5.51 6.09 -4.08
N LEU A 71 6.26 6.74 -3.20
CA LEU A 71 7.73 6.73 -3.24
C LEU A 71 8.27 5.30 -3.11
N LEU A 72 7.75 4.51 -2.17
CA LEU A 72 8.10 3.10 -2.00
C LEU A 72 7.77 2.29 -3.25
N PHE A 73 6.62 2.55 -3.89
CA PHE A 73 6.24 1.90 -5.14
C PHE A 73 7.21 2.22 -6.28
N VAL A 74 7.63 3.49 -6.42
CA VAL A 74 8.61 3.90 -7.45
C VAL A 74 9.95 3.20 -7.23
N VAL A 75 10.48 3.19 -6.00
CA VAL A 75 11.73 2.51 -5.67
C VAL A 75 11.62 1.01 -5.95
N PHE A 76 10.52 0.39 -5.52
CA PHE A 76 10.23 -1.02 -5.78
C PHE A 76 10.18 -1.33 -7.28
N PHE A 77 9.49 -0.49 -8.06
CA PHE A 77 9.38 -0.65 -9.51
C PHE A 77 10.74 -0.58 -10.20
N ILE A 78 11.59 0.39 -9.84
CA ILE A 78 12.96 0.50 -10.37
C ILE A 78 13.75 -0.78 -10.07
N ILE A 79 13.70 -1.29 -8.84
CA ILE A 79 14.38 -2.54 -8.46
C ILE A 79 13.87 -3.71 -9.30
N VAL A 80 12.55 -3.84 -9.48
CA VAL A 80 11.95 -4.90 -10.28
C VAL A 80 12.42 -4.83 -11.74
N VAL A 81 12.47 -3.63 -12.34
CA VAL A 81 12.98 -3.45 -13.71
C VAL A 81 14.44 -3.88 -13.80
N ILE A 82 15.32 -3.38 -12.92
CA ILE A 82 16.75 -3.71 -12.92
C ILE A 82 16.97 -5.22 -12.74
N ASP A 83 16.28 -5.85 -11.79
CA ASP A 83 16.38 -7.30 -11.55
C ASP A 83 15.84 -8.12 -12.73
N SER A 84 14.89 -7.57 -13.50
CA SER A 84 14.27 -8.24 -14.64
C SER A 84 15.15 -8.26 -15.89
N VAL A 85 15.92 -7.21 -16.15
CA VAL A 85 16.80 -7.09 -17.33
C VAL A 85 17.64 -8.36 -17.58
N PRO A 86 18.42 -8.89 -16.62
CA PRO A 86 19.25 -10.07 -16.85
C PRO A 86 18.43 -11.34 -17.12
N LEU A 87 17.18 -11.44 -16.63
CA LEU A 87 16.31 -12.60 -16.86
C LEU A 87 15.78 -12.66 -18.31
N PHE A 88 15.76 -11.54 -19.01
CA PHE A 88 15.34 -11.42 -20.41
C PHE A 88 16.52 -11.29 -21.37
N SER A 89 17.68 -10.80 -20.89
CA SER A 89 18.91 -10.69 -21.68
C SER A 89 19.65 -12.03 -21.86
N ASN A 90 19.41 -13.03 -21.00
CA ASN A 90 20.05 -14.36 -21.10
C ASN A 90 19.34 -15.27 -22.15
N LYS A 91 19.03 -14.71 -23.31
CA LYS A 91 18.63 -15.47 -24.50
C LYS A 91 19.86 -15.92 -25.26
#